data_AF-A0A7L1Z1F9-F1
#
_entry.id   AF-A0A7L1Z1F9-F1
#
_cell.length_a   1.000
_cell.length_b   1.000
_cell.length_c   1.000
_cell.angle_alpha   90.00
_cell.angle_beta   90.00
_cell.angle_gamma   90.00
#
_symmetry.space_group_name_H-M   'P 1'
#
loop_
_entity.id
_entity.type
_entity.pdbx_description
1 polymer ?
#
loop_
_entity_poly.entity_id
_entity_poly.type
_entity_poly.pdbx_seq_one_letter_code
_entity_poly.pdbx_strand_id
1 'polypeptide(L)' 'SQTSIAECLTYLDNGVVFVGSRLGDSQLVKLNVDSNEQGSYVVAMETFTNLGPIVDMCVVDLERQGQGQVF' A
#
# COMPACT_ATOMS: atom_id res chain seq x y z
N SER A 1 -0.11 13.22 5.21
CA SER A 1 0.00 12.09 4.25
C SER A 1 0.93 11.04 4.82
N GLN A 2 0.51 9.78 4.85
CA GLN A 2 1.28 8.66 5.41
C GLN A 2 1.66 7.73 4.26
N THR A 3 2.96 7.47 4.07
CA THR A 3 3.45 6.43 3.17
C THR A 3 3.58 5.10 3.90
N SER A 4 3.52 4.00 3.18
CA SER A 4 3.86 2.67 3.70
C SER A 4 5.29 2.61 4.23
N ILE A 5 5.57 1.65 5.12
CA ILE A 5 6.93 1.34 5.56
C ILE A 5 7.70 0.82 4.36
N ALA A 6 8.65 1.61 3.86
CA ALA A 6 9.40 1.27 2.66
C ALA A 6 10.45 0.18 2.97
N GLU A 7 10.40 -0.91 2.21
CA GLU A 7 11.52 -1.85 2.04
C GLU A 7 12.48 -1.32 0.95
N CYS A 8 11.92 -0.70 -0.10
CA CYS A 8 12.68 -0.02 -1.14
C CYS A 8 11.95 1.24 -1.66
N LEU A 9 12.72 2.16 -2.23
CA LEU A 9 12.23 3.38 -2.88
C LEU A 9 12.82 3.50 -4.27
N THR A 10 11.99 3.75 -5.27
CA THR A 10 12.43 3.94 -6.66
C THR A 10 11.77 5.20 -7.24
N TYR A 11 12.58 6.22 -7.52
CA TYR A 11 12.10 7.37 -8.29
C TYR A 11 11.88 6.96 -9.74
N LEU A 12 10.70 7.28 -10.28
CA LEU A 12 10.33 6.94 -11.65
C LEU A 12 10.62 8.11 -12.57
N ASP A 13 9.77 9.14 -12.52
CA ASP A 13 9.99 10.44 -13.16
C ASP A 13 8.91 11.44 -12.68
N ASN A 14 9.06 12.72 -13.02
CA ASN A 14 8.08 13.78 -12.78
C ASN A 14 7.59 13.84 -11.32
N GLY A 15 8.49 13.66 -10.35
CA GLY A 15 8.11 13.66 -8.94
C GLY A 15 7.34 12.42 -8.49
N VAL A 16 7.22 11.38 -9.32
CA VAL A 16 6.57 10.12 -8.94
C VAL A 16 7.60 9.13 -8.40
N VAL A 17 7.29 8.56 -7.23
CA VAL A 17 8.12 7.57 -6.55
C VAL A 17 7.29 6.32 -6.30
N PHE A 18 7.86 5.16 -6.62
CA PHE A 18 7.36 3.88 -6.15
C PHE A 18 7.92 3.56 -4.76
N VAL A 19 7.01 3.30 -3.83
CA VAL A 19 7.29 2.88 -2.45
C VAL A 19 7.00 1.39 -2.35
N GLY A 20 8.03 0.56 -2.47
CA GLY A 20 7.90 -0.88 -2.30
C GLY A 20 7.88 -1.22 -0.82
N SER A 21 6.80 -1.84 -0.35
CA SER A 21 6.65 -2.27 1.05
C SER A 21 6.54 -3.79 1.14
N ARG A 22 7.31 -4.38 2.07
CA ARG A 22 7.22 -5.80 2.40
C ARG A 22 6.22 -6.10 3.51
N LEU A 23 5.95 -5.12 4.37
CA LEU A 23 5.14 -5.27 5.59
C LEU A 23 3.75 -4.64 5.48
N GLY A 24 3.41 -4.12 4.31
CA GLY A 24 2.11 -3.57 4.00
C GLY A 24 2.00 -3.31 2.50
N ASP A 25 0.93 -2.63 2.09
CA ASP A 25 0.69 -2.32 0.69
C ASP A 25 1.80 -1.45 0.09
N SER A 26 2.18 -1.75 -1.15
CA SER A 26 3.09 -0.88 -1.89
C SER A 26 2.32 0.31 -2.46
N GLN A 27 3.00 1.41 -2.78
CA GLN A 27 2.33 2.65 -3.21
C GLN A 27 3.05 3.35 -4.36
N LEU A 28 2.30 4.03 -5.22
CA LEU A 28 2.80 5.16 -6.00
C LEU A 28 2.49 6.45 -5.26
N VAL A 29 3.48 7.32 -5.12
CA VAL A 29 3.33 8.62 -4.49
C VAL A 29 3.85 9.75 -5.39
N LYS A 30 3.22 10.91 -5.29
CA LYS A 30 3.64 12.15 -5.93
C LYS A 30 4.32 13.06 -4.91
N LEU A 31 5.50 13.54 -5.28
CA LEU A 31 6.18 14.64 -4.62
C LEU A 31 5.72 15.95 -5.26
N ASN A 32 5.14 16.84 -4.45
CA ASN A 32 4.73 18.17 -4.85
C ASN A 32 5.81 19.19 -4.49
N VAL A 33 5.85 20.30 -5.23
CA VAL A 33 6.77 21.42 -4.96
C VAL A 33 6.33 22.18 -3.71
N ASP A 34 5.03 22.38 -3.54
CA ASP A 34 4.43 23.04 -2.39
C ASP A 34 3.76 22.03 -1.46
N SER A 35 3.76 22.34 -0.16
CA SER A 35 3.08 21.52 0.84
C SER A 35 1.56 21.65 0.74
N ASN A 36 0.84 20.57 1.02
CA ASN A 36 -0.61 20.62 1.22
C ASN A 36 -1.00 21.33 2.52
N GLU A 37 -2.30 21.43 2.80
CA GLU A 37 -2.86 22.06 4.02
C GLU A 37 -2.33 21.47 5.34
N GLN A 38 -1.83 20.23 5.30
CA GLN A 38 -1.25 19.52 6.44
C GLN A 38 0.28 19.68 6.52
N GLY A 39 0.88 20.51 5.67
CA GLY A 39 2.33 20.69 5.59
C GLY A 39 3.07 19.53 4.92
N SER A 40 2.38 18.63 4.22
CA SER A 40 2.98 17.45 3.59
C SER A 40 3.20 17.67 2.09
N TYR A 41 4.38 17.26 1.60
CA TYR A 41 4.75 17.34 0.18
C TYR A 41 4.48 16.03 -0.59
N VAL A 42 4.02 15.00 0.10
CA VAL A 42 3.83 13.66 -0.47
C VAL A 42 2.34 13.37 -0.58
N VAL A 43 1.88 12.94 -1.74
CA VAL A 43 0.48 12.58 -1.99
C VAL A 43 0.42 11.16 -2.54
N ALA A 44 -0.35 10.29 -1.91
CA ALA A 44 -0.59 8.93 -2.44
C ALA A 44 -1.40 9.02 -3.74
N MET A 45 -0.94 8.32 -4.77
CA MET A 45 -1.59 8.23 -6.08
C MET A 45 -2.33 6.90 -6.23
N GLU A 46 -1.67 5.81 -5.87
CA GLU A 46 -2.18 4.46 -6.02
C GLU A 46 -1.60 3.55 -4.92
N THR A 47 -2.37 2.55 -4.52
CA THR A 47 -1.99 1.56 -3.52
C THR A 47 -2.15 0.17 -4.13
N PHE A 48 -1.14 -0.69 -3.95
CA PHE A 48 -1.08 -2.06 -4.43
C PHE A 48 -1.11 -3.01 -3.25
N THR A 49 -2.16 -3.85 -3.19
CA THR A 49 -2.38 -4.77 -2.08
C THR A 49 -1.21 -5.73 -1.88
N ASN A 50 -0.77 -5.85 -0.64
CA ASN A 50 0.19 -6.84 -0.18
C ASN A 50 -0.44 -7.63 0.97
N LEU A 51 -0.69 -8.92 0.76
CA LEU A 51 -1.25 -9.80 1.80
C LEU A 51 -0.20 -10.20 2.85
N GLY A 52 1.08 -9.89 2.62
CA GLY A 52 2.18 -10.31 3.44
C GLY A 52 2.53 -9.35 4.60
N PRO A 53 3.20 -9.87 5.64
CA PRO A 53 3.31 -11.29 5.96
C PRO A 53 1.99 -11.82 6.56
N ILE A 54 1.44 -12.89 5.99
CA ILE A 54 0.32 -13.63 6.63
C ILE A 54 0.90 -14.33 7.85
N VAL A 55 0.51 -13.87 9.04
CA VAL A 55 1.01 -14.41 10.31
C VAL A 55 0.25 -15.66 10.74
N ASP A 56 -1.02 -15.76 10.39
CA ASP A 56 -1.92 -16.89 10.57
C ASP A 56 -3.09 -16.76 9.59
N MET A 57 -3.80 -17.85 9.27
CA MET A 57 -4.99 -17.81 8.43
C MET A 57 -6.02 -18.87 8.83
N CYS A 58 -7.29 -18.60 8.55
CA CYS A 58 -8.35 -19.61 8.70
C CYS A 58 -9.27 -19.69 7.48
N VAL A 59 -9.92 -20.85 7.31
CA VAL A 59 -10.89 -21.08 6.23
C VAL A 59 -12.29 -21.08 6.81
N VAL A 60 -13.17 -20.26 6.25
CA VAL A 60 -14.56 -20.09 6.67
C VAL A 60 -15.45 -20.16 5.44
N ASP A 61 -16.62 -20.80 5.51
CA ASP A 61 -17.64 -20.72 4.46
C ASP A 61 -18.70 -19.68 4.87
N LEU A 62 -18.46 -18.43 4.50
CA LEU A 62 -19.31 -17.28 4.84
C LEU A 62 -20.68 -17.37 4.18
N GLU A 63 -20.70 -17.82 2.93
CA GLU A 63 -21.90 -17.83 2.10
C GLU A 63 -22.72 -19.13 2.28
N ARG A 64 -22.16 -20.13 2.98
CA ARG A 64 -22.76 -21.45 3.23
C ARG A 64 -23.12 -22.18 1.93
N GLN A 65 -22.36 -21.89 0.87
CA GLN A 65 -22.54 -22.46 -0.46
C GLN A 65 -21.54 -23.60 -0.73
N GLY A 66 -20.74 -24.00 0.27
CA GLY A 66 -19.67 -24.97 0.11
C GLY A 66 -18.40 -24.38 -0.51
N GLN A 67 -18.27 -23.04 -0.55
CA GLN A 67 -17.06 -22.33 -1.00
C GLN A 67 -16.37 -21.70 0.21
N GLY A 68 -15.23 -22.26 0.62
CA GLY A 68 -14.42 -21.69 1.70
C GLY A 68 -13.65 -20.45 1.24
N GLN A 69 -13.74 -19.37 2.01
CA GLN A 69 -12.90 -18.17 1.87
C GLN A 69 -11.72 -18.23 2.87
N VAL A 70 -10.57 -17.70 2.46
CA VAL A 70 -9.39 -17.55 3.34
C VAL A 70 -9.44 -16.17 3.98
N PHE A 71 -9.24 -16.15 5.30
CA PHE A 71 -9.11 -14.96 6.13
C PHE A 71 -7.73 -14.88 6.76
#